data_AF-A0A9X1NG50-F1
#
_entry.id   AF-A0A9X1NG50-F1
#
_cell.length_a   1.000
_cell.length_b   1.000
_cell.length_c   1.000
_cell.angle_alpha   90.00
_cell.angle_beta   90.00
_cell.angle_gamma   90.00
#
_symmetry.space_group_name_H-M   'P 1'
#
loop_
_entity.id
_entity.type
_entity.pdbx_description
1 polymer ?
#
loop_
_entity_poly.entity_id
_entity_poly.type
_entity_poly.pdbx_seq_one_letter_code
_entity_poly.pdbx_strand_id
1 'polypeptide(L)'
;MKRQALLAVVGAIVFLVAAQGTASVRTVSVPASAVAVAVPVPLSTADSPASDGPTTSLQAVAFRPIDTGNRAAVRQAVLKRLRPALATPVKWNGSTTDCVAGRPSTATQTATLKTVNFFRAMGQLTPVTFDAKLSAKAQKAALMMDAENSLSHAPPTSWPCYSAEGADAAGHSNLCLSCTGAESVAQYLADPGPNNTEAGHRRWLLYPFVKKMGSGITSGASALWVIPSRPAKVKSPAWVSWPTPGYFPNELDPGGRWSLSASNDKIDFARAKVTVRIAGGARLKVCQYKPTVHGRPDYGTPALVWEVADFALPTGVRSRRLDVTVSGIRTWNKADTALTKKKITRKYSVRYFNADVA
;
A
#
# COMPACT_ATOMS: atom_id res chain seq x y z
N MET A 1 -67.14 34.84 37.28
CA MET A 1 -66.38 35.34 38.45
C MET A 1 -65.31 34.32 38.83
N LYS A 2 -64.07 34.79 39.11
CA LYS A 2 -62.90 34.11 39.71
C LYS A 2 -62.20 33.02 38.84
N ARG A 3 -60.98 33.24 38.29
CA ARG A 3 -59.59 33.39 38.83
C ARG A 3 -58.82 32.06 39.04
N GLN A 4 -57.84 31.86 38.14
CA GLN A 4 -56.40 31.51 38.32
C GLN A 4 -55.86 30.17 38.89
N ALA A 5 -54.69 29.83 38.31
CA ALA A 5 -53.52 29.02 38.75
C ALA A 5 -53.60 27.48 38.55
N LEU A 6 -52.77 26.81 37.73
CA LEU A 6 -51.29 26.68 37.58
C LEU A 6 -50.66 25.70 38.59
N LEU A 7 -50.26 24.48 38.16
CA LEU A 7 -48.87 23.94 38.10
C LEU A 7 -48.88 22.40 37.91
N ALA A 8 -47.82 21.90 37.27
CA ALA A 8 -47.57 20.53 36.81
C ALA A 8 -47.19 19.51 37.91
N VAL A 9 -47.25 18.19 37.60
CA VAL A 9 -46.16 17.18 37.74
C VAL A 9 -46.56 15.85 37.07
N VAL A 10 -45.71 15.42 36.13
CA VAL A 10 -45.18 14.09 35.76
C VAL A 10 -45.98 12.81 36.09
N GLY A 11 -46.24 12.00 35.05
CA GLY A 11 -46.55 10.57 35.16
C GLY A 11 -46.01 9.80 33.94
N ALA A 12 -45.08 8.89 34.18
CA ALA A 12 -44.41 8.06 33.18
C ALA A 12 -45.32 6.95 32.63
N ILE A 13 -45.23 6.67 31.33
CA ILE A 13 -45.73 5.42 30.73
C ILE A 13 -44.61 4.78 29.92
N VAL A 14 -44.28 3.56 30.31
CA VAL A 14 -43.32 2.64 29.69
C VAL A 14 -43.97 2.02 28.45
N PHE A 15 -43.28 2.06 27.31
CA PHE A 15 -43.54 1.17 26.18
C PHE A 15 -42.33 0.27 25.94
N LEU A 16 -42.57 -1.04 26.04
CA LEU A 16 -41.68 -2.11 25.58
C LEU A 16 -41.46 -1.97 24.07
N VAL A 17 -40.20 -1.91 23.63
CA VAL A 17 -39.83 -2.12 22.22
C VAL A 17 -38.89 -3.31 22.14
N ALA A 18 -39.24 -4.22 21.23
CA ALA A 18 -38.54 -5.44 20.91
C ALA A 18 -37.08 -5.19 20.48
N ALA A 19 -36.17 -6.00 21.01
CA ALA A 19 -34.76 -5.99 20.67
C ALA A 19 -34.54 -6.54 19.25
N GLN A 20 -34.02 -5.71 18.34
CA GLN A 20 -33.26 -6.16 17.19
C GLN A 20 -31.82 -5.67 17.38
N GLY A 21 -30.88 -6.62 17.49
CA GLY A 21 -29.47 -6.34 17.71
C GLY A 21 -28.84 -5.65 16.51
N THR A 22 -28.53 -4.37 16.66
CA THR A 22 -27.61 -3.66 15.76
C THR A 22 -26.19 -3.85 16.27
N ALA A 23 -25.34 -4.48 15.47
CA ALA A 23 -23.90 -4.50 15.68
C ALA A 23 -23.36 -3.07 15.65
N SER A 24 -22.99 -2.54 16.82
CA SER A 24 -22.36 -1.24 16.96
C SER A 24 -20.96 -1.27 16.35
N VAL A 25 -20.77 -0.60 15.22
CA VAL A 25 -19.44 -0.25 14.72
C VAL A 25 -18.81 0.68 15.75
N ARG A 26 -17.90 0.16 16.58
CA ARG A 26 -17.05 0.98 17.46
C ARG A 26 -16.09 1.76 16.57
N THR A 27 -16.32 3.05 16.41
CA THR A 27 -15.33 4.00 15.92
C THR A 27 -14.20 4.08 16.94
N VAL A 28 -13.06 3.46 16.63
CA VAL A 28 -11.82 3.67 17.41
C VAL A 28 -11.16 4.94 16.89
N SER A 29 -11.14 5.98 17.72
CA SER A 29 -10.35 7.18 17.51
C SER A 29 -8.87 6.83 17.63
N VAL A 30 -8.14 6.85 16.52
CA VAL A 30 -6.68 6.75 16.51
C VAL A 30 -6.12 8.12 16.91
N PRO A 31 -5.31 8.24 17.98
CA PRO A 31 -4.68 9.51 18.32
C PRO A 31 -3.68 9.90 17.22
N ALA A 32 -3.75 11.16 16.80
CA ALA A 32 -2.87 11.73 15.80
C ALA A 32 -1.46 11.91 16.39
N SER A 33 -0.53 11.02 16.05
CA SER A 33 0.91 11.27 16.14
C SER A 33 1.65 10.32 15.21
N ALA A 34 1.59 10.62 13.91
CA ALA A 34 2.52 10.08 12.92
C ALA A 34 3.21 11.26 12.24
N VAL A 35 4.25 11.79 12.87
CA VAL A 35 5.18 12.68 12.17
C VAL A 35 6.03 11.80 11.29
N ALA A 36 5.82 11.87 9.98
CA ALA A 36 6.68 11.25 8.99
C ALA A 36 8.06 11.94 9.03
N VAL A 37 9.00 11.37 9.77
CA VAL A 37 10.41 11.77 9.72
C VAL A 37 11.09 10.93 8.65
N ALA A 38 11.63 11.59 7.63
CA ALA A 38 12.58 10.97 6.71
C ALA A 38 13.84 10.59 7.51
N VAL A 39 14.05 9.29 7.74
CA VAL A 39 15.23 8.81 8.48
C VAL A 39 16.46 8.83 7.55
N PRO A 40 17.52 9.58 7.86
CA PRO A 40 18.81 9.45 7.18
C PRO A 40 19.53 8.19 7.68
N VAL A 41 20.07 7.41 6.75
CA VAL A 41 20.80 6.16 7.02
C VAL A 41 22.22 6.48 7.52
N PRO A 42 22.64 6.06 8.74
CA PRO A 42 24.05 5.98 9.08
C PRO A 42 24.65 4.66 8.57
N LEU A 43 25.81 4.75 7.91
CA LEU A 43 26.66 3.60 7.62
C LEU A 43 27.25 3.10 8.94
N SER A 44 27.01 1.86 9.32
CA SER A 44 27.80 1.19 10.36
C SER A 44 28.23 -0.19 9.91
N THR A 45 29.53 -0.43 10.06
CA THR A 45 30.27 -1.64 9.73
C THR A 45 30.50 -2.44 11.01
N ALA A 46 29.94 -3.65 11.09
CA ALA A 46 30.42 -4.70 11.98
C ALA A 46 29.96 -6.06 11.44
N ASP A 47 30.89 -6.77 10.81
CA ASP A 47 30.76 -8.18 10.48
C ASP A 47 31.16 -9.02 11.70
N SER A 48 30.38 -10.06 12.00
CA SER A 48 30.83 -11.26 12.68
C SER A 48 29.97 -12.45 12.24
N PRO A 49 30.56 -13.66 12.12
CA PRO A 49 29.99 -14.72 11.30
C PRO A 49 28.96 -15.55 12.09
N ALA A 50 27.84 -15.89 11.44
CA ALA A 50 26.87 -16.84 11.96
C ALA A 50 26.72 -18.01 10.97
N SER A 51 26.80 -19.22 11.53
CA SER A 51 26.91 -20.52 10.89
C SER A 51 25.80 -20.85 9.88
N ASP A 52 26.21 -21.43 8.75
CA ASP A 52 25.36 -21.88 7.66
C ASP A 52 24.51 -23.11 8.02
N GLY A 53 23.25 -22.88 8.35
CA GLY A 53 22.18 -23.89 8.21
C GLY A 53 21.56 -23.83 6.80
N PRO A 54 20.96 -24.93 6.30
CA PRO A 54 20.46 -24.98 4.93
C PRO A 54 19.34 -23.95 4.72
N THR A 55 19.64 -22.94 3.89
CA THR A 55 18.72 -21.86 3.54
C THR A 55 17.76 -22.35 2.46
N THR A 56 16.60 -22.86 2.85
CA THR A 56 15.53 -23.17 1.89
C THR A 56 14.85 -21.88 1.46
N SER A 57 15.36 -21.26 0.39
CA SER A 57 14.63 -20.17 -0.28
C SER A 57 13.31 -20.74 -0.81
N LEU A 58 12.16 -20.13 -0.47
CA LEU A 58 10.90 -20.44 -1.16
C LEU A 58 11.14 -20.22 -2.66
N GLN A 59 11.03 -21.31 -3.44
CA GLN A 59 11.37 -21.32 -4.86
C GLN A 59 10.62 -20.20 -5.59
N ALA A 60 11.32 -19.55 -6.52
CA ALA A 60 10.74 -18.55 -7.40
C ALA A 60 9.62 -19.21 -8.23
N VAL A 61 8.37 -18.95 -7.88
CA VAL A 61 7.23 -19.26 -8.76
C VAL A 61 7.51 -18.57 -10.10
N ALA A 62 7.48 -19.32 -11.20
CA ALA A 62 7.76 -18.80 -12.53
C ALA A 62 6.95 -17.52 -12.78
N PHE A 63 7.66 -16.41 -12.98
CA PHE A 63 7.03 -15.10 -13.13
C PHE A 63 6.20 -15.07 -14.40
N ARG A 64 4.92 -14.73 -14.26
CA ARG A 64 4.00 -14.54 -15.37
C ARG A 64 3.62 -13.06 -15.45
N PRO A 65 4.14 -12.31 -16.44
CA PRO A 65 3.65 -10.97 -16.75
C PRO A 65 2.13 -10.96 -16.94
N ILE A 66 1.49 -9.83 -16.65
CA ILE A 66 0.07 -9.62 -16.93
C ILE A 66 -0.01 -8.65 -18.10
N ASP A 67 -0.58 -9.07 -19.23
CA ASP A 67 -0.87 -8.15 -20.33
C ASP A 67 -2.07 -7.28 -19.95
N THR A 68 -1.81 -6.07 -19.45
CA THR A 68 -2.86 -5.12 -19.09
C THR A 68 -3.59 -4.55 -20.31
N GLY A 69 -3.08 -4.75 -21.53
CA GLY A 69 -3.81 -4.46 -22.76
C GLY A 69 -4.97 -5.41 -23.03
N ASN A 70 -5.00 -6.58 -22.38
CA ASN A 70 -5.97 -7.65 -22.61
C ASN A 70 -6.87 -7.88 -21.38
N ARG A 71 -8.16 -7.55 -21.50
CA ARG A 71 -9.15 -7.71 -20.42
C ARG A 71 -9.22 -9.14 -19.88
N ALA A 72 -9.21 -10.13 -20.77
CA ALA A 72 -9.30 -11.53 -20.38
C ALA A 72 -8.05 -11.96 -19.61
N ALA A 73 -6.86 -11.51 -20.02
CA ALA A 73 -5.62 -11.79 -19.31
C ALA A 73 -5.61 -11.21 -17.88
N VAL A 74 -6.05 -9.95 -17.73
CA VAL A 74 -6.17 -9.30 -16.41
C VAL A 74 -7.21 -10.02 -15.54
N ARG A 75 -8.38 -10.33 -16.09
CA ARG A 75 -9.45 -11.07 -15.39
C ARG A 75 -8.96 -12.44 -14.91
N GLN A 76 -8.30 -13.21 -15.78
CA GLN A 76 -7.74 -14.51 -15.41
C GLN A 76 -6.69 -14.38 -14.32
N ALA A 77 -5.83 -13.35 -14.38
CA ALA A 77 -4.85 -13.12 -13.33
C ALA A 77 -5.50 -12.83 -11.97
N VAL A 78 -6.55 -12.00 -11.94
CA VAL A 78 -7.35 -11.75 -10.73
C VAL A 78 -7.91 -13.06 -10.17
N LEU A 79 -8.66 -13.81 -11.00
CA LEU A 79 -9.41 -14.98 -10.56
C LEU A 79 -8.51 -16.15 -10.15
N LYS A 80 -7.37 -16.34 -10.83
CA LYS A 80 -6.51 -17.50 -10.65
C LYS A 80 -5.28 -17.24 -9.77
N ARG A 81 -4.90 -15.98 -9.55
CA ARG A 81 -3.69 -15.63 -8.77
C ARG A 81 -4.02 -14.81 -7.53
N LEU A 82 -4.75 -13.70 -7.68
CA LEU A 82 -5.00 -12.79 -6.57
C LEU A 82 -6.02 -13.35 -5.58
N ARG A 83 -7.24 -13.66 -6.04
CA ARG A 83 -8.33 -14.10 -5.14
C ARG A 83 -7.99 -15.34 -4.30
N PRO A 84 -7.37 -16.40 -4.85
CA PRO A 84 -6.96 -17.53 -4.03
C PRO A 84 -5.89 -17.18 -2.99
N ALA A 85 -4.99 -16.23 -3.29
CA ALA A 85 -3.99 -15.77 -2.33
C ALA A 85 -4.64 -14.96 -1.19
N LEU A 86 -5.56 -14.05 -1.52
CA LEU A 86 -6.34 -13.30 -0.52
C LEU A 86 -7.20 -14.21 0.37
N ALA A 87 -7.75 -15.29 -0.18
CA ALA A 87 -8.55 -16.27 0.57
C ALA A 87 -7.73 -17.22 1.45
N THR A 88 -6.39 -17.14 1.45
CA THR A 88 -5.56 -18.05 2.25
C THR A 88 -5.64 -17.70 3.74
N PRO A 89 -6.06 -18.62 4.62
CA PRO A 89 -6.10 -18.36 6.05
C PRO A 89 -4.72 -18.01 6.62
N VAL A 90 -4.67 -16.97 7.44
CA VAL A 90 -3.44 -16.59 8.14
C VAL A 90 -3.22 -17.53 9.32
N LYS A 91 -2.04 -18.13 9.37
CA LYS A 91 -1.59 -18.99 10.48
C LYS A 91 -0.21 -18.55 10.92
N TRP A 92 -0.04 -18.36 12.21
CA TRP A 92 1.18 -17.95 12.89
C TRP A 92 1.29 -18.70 14.22
N ASN A 93 2.50 -19.08 14.62
CA ASN A 93 2.74 -19.92 15.81
C ASN A 93 3.55 -19.21 16.91
N GLY A 94 3.57 -17.87 16.92
CA GLY A 94 4.21 -17.09 17.98
C GLY A 94 3.22 -16.67 19.07
N SER A 95 3.68 -15.82 19.97
CA SER A 95 2.93 -15.32 21.13
C SER A 95 3.32 -13.86 21.40
N THR A 96 2.33 -12.97 21.44
CA THR A 96 2.51 -11.57 21.88
C THR A 96 2.70 -11.48 23.39
N THR A 97 2.11 -12.41 24.16
CA THR A 97 2.24 -12.46 25.63
C THR A 97 3.66 -12.86 26.06
N ASP A 98 4.25 -13.87 25.40
CA ASP A 98 5.56 -14.41 25.76
C ASP A 98 6.71 -13.86 24.90
N CYS A 99 6.41 -12.87 24.06
CA CYS A 99 7.34 -12.29 23.08
C CYS A 99 8.05 -13.32 22.19
N VAL A 100 7.33 -14.38 21.82
CA VAL A 100 7.80 -15.38 20.87
C VAL A 100 7.44 -14.92 19.47
N ALA A 101 8.44 -14.47 18.69
CA ALA A 101 8.23 -13.99 17.33
C ALA A 101 7.54 -15.02 16.42
N GLY A 102 7.78 -16.32 16.67
CA GLY A 102 7.21 -17.42 15.88
C GLY A 102 7.53 -17.28 14.39
N ARG A 103 6.73 -17.93 13.56
CA ARG A 103 6.77 -17.84 12.10
C ARG A 103 5.36 -18.01 11.52
N PRO A 104 5.00 -17.25 10.49
CA PRO A 104 3.81 -17.55 9.69
C PRO A 104 3.99 -18.89 8.98
N SER A 105 2.87 -19.56 8.70
CA SER A 105 2.88 -20.79 7.92
C SER A 105 3.42 -20.55 6.50
N THR A 106 3.97 -21.61 5.89
CA THR A 106 4.44 -21.57 4.49
C THR A 106 3.33 -21.12 3.53
N ALA A 107 2.08 -21.55 3.76
CA ALA A 107 0.93 -21.16 2.95
C ALA A 107 0.69 -19.63 3.05
N THR A 108 0.68 -19.08 4.27
CA THR A 108 0.53 -17.65 4.52
C THR A 108 1.64 -16.83 3.86
N GLN A 109 2.91 -17.23 4.01
CA GLN A 109 4.03 -16.53 3.35
C GLN A 109 3.96 -16.61 1.83
N THR A 110 3.61 -17.78 1.28
CA THR A 110 3.47 -17.97 -0.16
C THR A 110 2.34 -17.13 -0.74
N ALA A 111 1.19 -17.05 -0.07
CA ALA A 111 0.07 -16.21 -0.48
C ALA A 111 0.43 -14.72 -0.45
N THR A 112 1.13 -14.28 0.59
CA THR A 112 1.63 -12.89 0.71
C THR A 112 2.59 -12.55 -0.44
N LEU A 113 3.57 -13.41 -0.71
CA LEU A 113 4.52 -13.21 -1.82
C LEU A 113 3.82 -13.22 -3.19
N LYS A 114 2.87 -14.13 -3.41
CA LYS A 114 2.06 -14.17 -4.65
C LYS A 114 1.29 -12.87 -4.86
N THR A 115 0.77 -12.28 -3.78
CA THR A 115 0.02 -11.02 -3.82
C THR A 115 0.93 -9.83 -4.14
N VAL A 116 2.11 -9.75 -3.51
CA VAL A 116 3.15 -8.76 -3.86
C VAL A 116 3.47 -8.85 -5.35
N ASN A 117 3.76 -10.06 -5.84
CA ASN A 117 4.16 -10.28 -7.23
C ASN A 117 3.00 -10.15 -8.23
N PHE A 118 1.74 -10.30 -7.80
CA PHE A 118 0.58 -9.95 -8.63
C PHE A 118 0.53 -8.46 -8.92
N PHE A 119 0.62 -7.62 -7.88
CA PHE A 119 0.58 -6.16 -8.05
C PHE A 119 1.78 -5.62 -8.80
N ARG A 120 2.98 -6.17 -8.54
CA ARG A 120 4.17 -5.86 -9.33
C ARG A 120 4.00 -6.25 -10.80
N ALA A 121 3.38 -7.40 -11.10
CA ALA A 121 3.10 -7.81 -12.48
C ALA A 121 2.09 -6.89 -13.19
N MET A 122 1.04 -6.40 -12.50
CA MET A 122 0.14 -5.38 -13.05
C MET A 122 0.92 -4.12 -13.45
N GLY A 123 1.85 -3.67 -12.60
CA GLY A 123 2.75 -2.54 -12.86
C GLY A 123 3.88 -2.80 -13.86
N GLN A 124 3.92 -3.96 -14.52
CA GLN A 124 5.02 -4.39 -15.43
C GLN A 124 6.40 -4.42 -14.75
N LEU A 125 6.44 -4.65 -13.44
CA LEU A 125 7.67 -4.73 -12.64
C LEU A 125 8.16 -6.16 -12.51
N THR A 126 9.47 -6.33 -12.36
CA THR A 126 10.06 -7.62 -12.06
C THR A 126 9.57 -8.13 -10.70
N PRO A 127 9.38 -9.45 -10.54
CA PRO A 127 9.01 -10.03 -9.26
C PRO A 127 10.12 -9.83 -8.23
N VAL A 128 9.74 -9.98 -6.97
CA VAL A 128 10.67 -10.14 -5.85
C VAL A 128 10.59 -11.54 -5.27
N THR A 129 11.60 -11.89 -4.49
CA THR A 129 11.55 -13.01 -3.54
C THR A 129 11.58 -12.48 -2.11
N PHE A 130 11.10 -13.28 -1.15
CA PHE A 130 11.33 -12.98 0.25
C PHE A 130 12.69 -13.51 0.70
N ASP A 131 13.49 -12.63 1.26
CA ASP A 131 14.76 -12.94 1.89
C ASP A 131 14.52 -13.39 3.33
N ALA A 132 15.15 -14.51 3.72
CA ALA A 132 14.92 -15.11 5.03
C ALA A 132 15.39 -14.21 6.19
N LYS A 133 16.50 -13.48 6.01
CA LYS A 133 17.03 -12.59 7.05
C LYS A 133 16.13 -11.36 7.21
N LEU A 134 15.71 -10.75 6.10
CA LEU A 134 14.77 -9.63 6.14
C LEU A 134 13.41 -10.05 6.73
N SER A 135 12.93 -11.25 6.39
CA SER A 135 11.67 -11.78 6.93
C SER A 135 11.76 -12.06 8.43
N ALA A 136 12.89 -12.56 8.93
CA ALA A 136 13.10 -12.75 10.36
C ALA A 136 13.05 -11.43 11.14
N LYS A 137 13.68 -10.36 10.62
CA LYS A 137 13.59 -9.02 11.23
C LYS A 137 12.17 -8.46 11.14
N ALA A 138 11.54 -8.55 9.98
CA ALA A 138 10.16 -8.13 9.78
C ALA A 138 9.19 -8.86 10.71
N GLN A 139 9.44 -10.14 11.02
CA GLN A 139 8.62 -10.90 11.98
C GLN A 139 8.69 -10.30 13.38
N LYS A 140 9.86 -9.82 13.81
CA LYS A 140 10.02 -9.11 15.09
C LYS A 140 9.28 -7.77 15.08
N ALA A 141 9.32 -7.04 13.96
CA ALA A 141 8.53 -5.82 13.81
C ALA A 141 7.02 -6.11 13.91
N ALA A 142 6.51 -7.11 13.17
CA ALA A 142 5.11 -7.48 13.26
C ALA A 142 4.69 -7.89 14.68
N LEU A 143 5.54 -8.62 15.41
CA LEU A 143 5.32 -8.96 16.83
C LEU A 143 5.19 -7.71 17.71
N MET A 144 6.09 -6.74 17.56
CA MET A 144 6.06 -5.50 18.35
C MET A 144 4.76 -4.72 18.13
N MET A 145 4.31 -4.63 16.87
CA MET A 145 3.11 -3.89 16.48
C MET A 145 1.84 -4.59 16.97
N ASP A 146 1.82 -5.92 16.96
CA ASP A 146 0.71 -6.72 17.48
C ASP A 146 0.65 -6.66 19.02
N ALA A 147 1.80 -6.81 19.69
CA ALA A 147 1.88 -6.78 21.15
C ALA A 147 1.50 -5.41 21.73
N GLU A 148 1.90 -4.31 21.06
CA GLU A 148 1.52 -2.95 21.44
C GLU A 148 0.09 -2.60 20.99
N ASN A 149 -0.41 -3.25 19.93
CA ASN A 149 -1.62 -2.86 19.21
C ASN A 149 -1.55 -1.41 18.69
N SER A 150 -0.39 -1.02 18.14
CA SER A 150 -0.14 0.29 17.54
C SER A 150 0.89 0.20 16.40
N LEU A 151 0.98 1.25 15.58
CA LEU A 151 1.93 1.34 14.46
C LEU A 151 2.94 2.47 14.68
N SER A 152 4.22 2.17 14.46
CA SER A 152 5.28 3.17 14.44
C SER A 152 6.43 2.71 13.55
N HIS A 153 6.94 3.58 12.68
CA HIS A 153 8.18 3.32 11.95
C HIS A 153 9.44 3.55 12.81
N ALA A 154 9.27 4.11 14.00
CA ALA A 154 10.34 4.32 14.99
C ALA A 154 9.79 3.93 16.38
N PRO A 155 9.49 2.65 16.61
CA PRO A 155 8.89 2.21 17.88
C PRO A 155 9.86 2.52 19.04
N PRO A 156 9.39 3.10 20.16
CA PRO A 156 10.22 3.35 21.32
C PRO A 156 10.62 2.03 21.99
N THR A 157 11.74 2.04 22.71
CA THR A 157 12.25 0.88 23.47
C THR A 157 11.31 0.40 24.57
N SER A 158 10.32 1.21 24.95
CA SER A 158 9.31 0.89 25.96
C SER A 158 8.17 0.00 25.45
N TRP A 159 8.07 -0.25 24.13
CA TRP A 159 7.04 -1.13 23.58
C TRP A 159 7.21 -2.57 24.08
N PRO A 160 6.10 -3.31 24.29
CA PRO A 160 6.15 -4.73 24.58
C PRO A 160 6.84 -5.48 23.44
N CYS A 161 7.58 -6.54 23.79
CA CYS A 161 8.35 -7.35 22.85
C CYS A 161 9.33 -6.58 21.97
N TYR A 162 9.74 -5.37 22.41
CA TYR A 162 10.71 -4.58 21.69
C TYR A 162 12.01 -5.35 21.43
N SER A 163 12.52 -5.20 20.21
CA SER A 163 13.87 -5.61 19.86
C SER A 163 14.47 -4.61 18.88
N ALA A 164 15.79 -4.38 18.96
CA ALA A 164 16.48 -3.46 18.05
C ALA A 164 16.32 -3.87 16.57
N GLU A 165 16.33 -5.18 16.28
CA GLU A 165 16.10 -5.68 14.93
C GLU A 165 14.66 -5.48 14.43
N GLY A 166 13.67 -5.57 15.32
CA GLY A 166 12.27 -5.28 15.00
C GLY A 166 12.06 -3.78 14.76
N ALA A 167 12.69 -2.92 15.55
CA ALA A 167 12.67 -1.47 15.34
C ALA A 167 13.33 -1.06 14.02
N ASP A 168 14.49 -1.66 13.69
CA ASP A 168 15.15 -1.51 12.38
C ASP A 168 14.21 -1.93 11.24
N ALA A 169 13.58 -3.11 11.35
CA ALA A 169 12.61 -3.54 10.35
C ALA A 169 11.38 -2.65 10.26
N ALA A 170 10.88 -2.09 11.36
CA ALA A 170 9.74 -1.18 11.36
C ALA A 170 10.03 0.07 10.51
N GLY A 171 11.24 0.63 10.60
CA GLY A 171 11.67 1.77 9.79
C GLY A 171 11.83 1.48 8.29
N HIS A 172 11.99 0.22 7.91
CA HIS A 172 12.18 -0.22 6.52
C HIS A 172 10.97 -0.93 5.90
N SER A 173 9.88 -1.06 6.66
CA SER A 173 8.71 -1.85 6.28
C SER A 173 7.50 -0.99 6.01
N ASN A 174 6.63 -1.46 5.13
CA ASN A 174 5.22 -1.11 5.20
C ASN A 174 4.62 -1.84 6.41
N LEU A 175 3.79 -1.15 7.19
CA LEU A 175 3.22 -1.68 8.43
C LEU A 175 1.69 -1.67 8.37
N CYS A 176 1.07 -2.75 8.84
CA CYS A 176 -0.38 -2.91 8.88
C CYS A 176 -0.79 -3.44 10.25
N LEU A 177 -1.85 -2.86 10.82
CA LEU A 177 -2.48 -3.31 12.06
C LEU A 177 -3.93 -3.67 11.75
N SER A 178 -4.42 -4.78 12.32
CA SER A 178 -5.71 -5.40 11.98
C SER A 178 -5.85 -5.81 10.50
N CYS A 179 -4.72 -5.95 9.81
CA CYS A 179 -4.61 -6.47 8.45
C CYS A 179 -3.33 -7.28 8.36
N THR A 180 -3.42 -8.48 7.80
CA THR A 180 -2.33 -9.45 7.86
C THR A 180 -2.24 -10.33 6.61
N GLY A 181 -1.08 -10.94 6.36
CA GLY A 181 -0.86 -11.82 5.22
C GLY A 181 -1.10 -11.14 3.87
N ALA A 182 -1.73 -11.85 2.93
CA ALA A 182 -2.02 -11.35 1.60
C ALA A 182 -2.88 -10.07 1.60
N GLU A 183 -3.82 -9.97 2.54
CA GLU A 183 -4.70 -8.80 2.68
C GLU A 183 -3.92 -7.52 3.02
N SER A 184 -2.91 -7.62 3.89
CA SER A 184 -2.05 -6.45 4.20
C SER A 184 -1.39 -5.85 2.96
N VAL A 185 -1.05 -6.68 1.96
CA VAL A 185 -0.44 -6.23 0.71
C VAL A 185 -1.45 -5.47 -0.16
N ALA A 186 -2.71 -5.92 -0.21
CA ALA A 186 -3.78 -5.19 -0.88
C ALA A 186 -4.02 -3.83 -0.20
N GLN A 187 -4.01 -3.79 1.13
CA GLN A 187 -4.16 -2.57 1.91
C GLN A 187 -3.00 -1.58 1.72
N TYR A 188 -1.75 -2.06 1.63
CA TYR A 188 -0.60 -1.21 1.28
C TYR A 188 -0.76 -0.57 -0.10
N LEU A 189 -1.42 -1.24 -1.03
CA LEU A 189 -1.61 -0.74 -2.38
C LEU A 189 -2.80 0.21 -2.49
N ALA A 190 -3.92 -0.09 -1.83
CA ALA A 190 -5.04 0.84 -1.71
C ALA A 190 -4.59 2.12 -0.98
N ASP A 191 -3.79 1.93 0.07
CA ASP A 191 -3.19 2.94 0.93
C ASP A 191 -4.23 3.95 1.48
N PRO A 192 -5.29 3.46 2.15
CA PRO A 192 -6.44 4.28 2.54
C PRO A 192 -6.13 5.22 3.71
N GLY A 193 -6.99 6.20 3.92
CA GLY A 193 -6.95 7.08 5.11
C GLY A 193 -6.20 8.40 4.90
N PRO A 194 -6.43 9.38 5.78
CA PRO A 194 -5.95 10.75 5.60
C PRO A 194 -4.44 10.94 5.87
N ASN A 195 -3.81 10.02 6.59
CA ASN A 195 -2.36 10.07 6.87
C ASN A 195 -1.51 9.41 5.76
N ASN A 196 -2.16 8.92 4.70
CA ASN A 196 -1.54 8.16 3.60
C ASN A 196 -1.68 8.86 2.24
N THR A 197 -1.81 10.19 2.24
CA THR A 197 -2.08 10.98 1.04
C THR A 197 -0.96 10.91 -0.01
N GLU A 198 0.27 10.65 0.43
CA GLU A 198 1.46 10.49 -0.41
C GLU A 198 1.60 9.07 -0.99
N ALA A 199 0.67 8.16 -0.65
CA ALA A 199 0.66 6.76 -1.04
C ALA A 199 2.01 6.04 -0.80
N GLY A 200 2.64 6.30 0.36
CA GLY A 200 3.98 5.82 0.69
C GLY A 200 4.11 4.31 0.62
N HIS A 201 3.12 3.57 1.15
CA HIS A 201 3.14 2.10 1.14
C HIS A 201 3.10 1.56 -0.28
N ARG A 202 2.20 2.11 -1.11
CA ARG A 202 2.08 1.74 -2.53
C ARG A 202 3.36 2.02 -3.29
N ARG A 203 3.95 3.20 -3.09
CA ARG A 203 5.17 3.63 -3.79
C ARG A 203 6.36 2.72 -3.47
N TRP A 204 6.50 2.28 -2.23
CA TRP A 204 7.52 1.31 -1.85
C TRP A 204 7.24 -0.11 -2.35
N LEU A 205 5.98 -0.56 -2.30
CA LEU A 205 5.59 -1.88 -2.83
C LEU A 205 5.87 -1.99 -4.34
N LEU A 206 5.59 -0.91 -5.08
CA LEU A 206 5.85 -0.77 -6.51
C LEU A 206 7.22 -0.17 -6.83
N TYR A 207 8.14 -0.10 -5.86
CA TYR A 207 9.47 0.42 -6.10
C TYR A 207 10.18 -0.43 -7.18
N PRO A 208 10.69 0.17 -8.27
CA PRO A 208 11.20 -0.62 -9.38
C PRO A 208 12.53 -1.33 -9.09
N PHE A 209 13.40 -0.71 -8.31
CA PHE A 209 14.80 -1.14 -8.16
C PHE A 209 14.99 -2.06 -6.94
N VAL A 210 14.21 -3.14 -6.87
CA VAL A 210 14.28 -4.13 -5.78
C VAL A 210 14.12 -5.55 -6.31
N LYS A 211 14.85 -6.49 -5.70
CA LYS A 211 14.76 -7.94 -5.98
C LYS A 211 14.31 -8.76 -4.78
N LYS A 212 14.52 -8.22 -3.57
CA LYS A 212 14.30 -8.91 -2.30
C LYS A 212 13.49 -8.02 -1.38
N MET A 213 12.48 -8.60 -0.74
CA MET A 213 11.71 -8.02 0.35
C MET A 213 11.76 -8.98 1.55
N GLY A 214 11.19 -8.61 2.69
CA GLY A 214 11.02 -9.49 3.84
C GLY A 214 9.60 -9.40 4.37
N SER A 215 9.03 -10.48 4.86
CA SER A 215 7.64 -10.52 5.33
C SER A 215 7.55 -11.09 6.73
N GLY A 216 7.01 -10.28 7.65
CA GLY A 216 6.66 -10.64 9.01
C GLY A 216 5.15 -10.51 9.22
N ILE A 217 4.56 -11.50 9.87
CA ILE A 217 3.11 -11.68 9.93
C ILE A 217 2.76 -12.30 11.29
N THR A 218 1.86 -11.66 12.02
CA THR A 218 1.22 -12.22 13.21
C THR A 218 -0.30 -12.35 12.97
N SER A 219 -1.06 -12.65 14.03
CA SER A 219 -2.53 -12.62 13.96
C SER A 219 -3.09 -11.20 13.80
N GLY A 220 -2.47 -10.20 14.44
CA GLY A 220 -3.00 -8.83 14.46
C GLY A 220 -2.22 -7.82 13.61
N ALA A 221 -1.00 -8.13 13.16
CA ALA A 221 -0.17 -7.18 12.44
C ALA A 221 0.64 -7.81 11.30
N SER A 222 1.16 -6.94 10.42
CA SER A 222 2.12 -7.30 9.39
C SER A 222 3.17 -6.22 9.19
N ALA A 223 4.37 -6.66 8.88
CA ALA A 223 5.48 -5.82 8.46
C ALA A 223 6.08 -6.39 7.17
N LEU A 224 6.08 -5.60 6.11
CA LEU A 224 6.69 -5.97 4.84
C LEU A 224 7.90 -5.08 4.57
N TRP A 225 9.10 -5.61 4.74
CA TRP A 225 10.35 -4.92 4.44
C TRP A 225 10.43 -4.64 2.94
N VAL A 226 10.39 -3.35 2.58
CA VAL A 226 10.30 -2.87 1.19
C VAL A 226 11.45 -1.95 0.78
N ILE A 227 12.15 -1.34 1.76
CA ILE A 227 13.26 -0.42 1.48
C ILE A 227 14.56 -1.21 1.34
N PRO A 228 15.13 -1.33 0.13
CA PRO A 228 16.38 -2.05 -0.03
C PRO A 228 17.56 -1.23 0.50
N SER A 229 18.61 -1.88 0.99
CA SER A 229 19.86 -1.20 1.37
C SER A 229 20.55 -0.50 0.20
N ARG A 230 20.30 -0.97 -1.04
CA ARG A 230 20.73 -0.31 -2.27
C ARG A 230 19.77 -0.63 -3.43
N PRO A 231 19.57 0.31 -4.37
CA PRO A 231 18.80 0.03 -5.58
C PRO A 231 19.38 -1.13 -6.39
N ALA A 232 18.54 -2.06 -6.81
CA ALA A 232 18.91 -3.16 -7.67
C ALA A 232 18.92 -2.76 -9.15
N LYS A 233 19.88 -3.27 -9.92
CA LYS A 233 19.87 -3.19 -11.38
C LYS A 233 18.86 -4.20 -11.94
N VAL A 234 17.66 -3.73 -12.26
CA VAL A 234 16.57 -4.52 -12.85
C VAL A 234 15.86 -3.73 -13.94
N LYS A 235 15.41 -4.42 -14.98
CA LYS A 235 14.59 -3.82 -16.03
C LYS A 235 13.27 -3.35 -15.43
N SER A 236 12.90 -2.11 -15.71
CA SER A 236 11.67 -1.50 -15.20
C SER A 236 11.07 -0.59 -16.26
N PRO A 237 9.74 -0.43 -16.30
CA PRO A 237 9.11 0.59 -17.14
C PRO A 237 9.55 1.97 -16.69
N ALA A 238 9.64 2.92 -17.63
CA ALA A 238 10.02 4.31 -17.30
C ALA A 238 9.02 4.99 -16.34
N TRP A 239 7.77 4.55 -16.38
CA TRP A 239 6.67 5.08 -15.58
C TRP A 239 5.90 3.94 -14.94
N VAL A 240 5.59 4.08 -13.65
CA VAL A 240 4.73 3.16 -12.90
C VAL A 240 3.53 3.95 -12.44
N SER A 241 2.33 3.61 -12.93
CA SER A 241 1.10 4.24 -12.48
C SER A 241 0.22 3.24 -11.74
N TRP A 242 -0.53 3.75 -10.78
CA TRP A 242 -1.63 3.02 -10.15
C TRP A 242 -2.85 3.94 -10.11
N PRO A 243 -3.94 3.63 -10.82
CA PRO A 243 -4.16 2.46 -11.68
C PRO A 243 -3.19 2.33 -12.88
N THR A 244 -3.02 1.11 -13.38
CA THR A 244 -2.13 0.81 -14.51
C THR A 244 -2.79 1.17 -15.85
N PRO A 245 -2.03 1.48 -16.91
CA PRO A 245 -2.59 1.67 -18.25
C PRO A 245 -3.23 0.37 -18.78
N GLY A 246 -4.31 0.51 -19.54
CA GLY A 246 -5.06 -0.63 -20.09
C GLY A 246 -6.23 -1.02 -19.20
N TYR A 247 -6.58 -2.30 -19.16
CA TYR A 247 -7.65 -2.85 -18.34
C TYR A 247 -7.24 -2.93 -16.87
N PHE A 248 -8.12 -2.44 -16.00
CA PHE A 248 -7.90 -2.37 -14.57
C PHE A 248 -9.15 -2.87 -13.82
N PRO A 249 -9.06 -3.89 -12.96
CA PRO A 249 -10.23 -4.40 -12.25
C PRO A 249 -10.78 -3.39 -11.25
N ASN A 250 -12.11 -3.29 -11.15
CA ASN A 250 -12.78 -2.44 -10.16
C ASN A 250 -12.33 -2.72 -8.72
N GLU A 251 -12.15 -4.00 -8.37
CA GLU A 251 -11.72 -4.45 -7.04
C GLU A 251 -10.32 -3.97 -6.63
N LEU A 252 -9.54 -3.43 -7.57
CA LEU A 252 -8.21 -2.88 -7.29
C LEU A 252 -8.20 -1.35 -7.24
N ASP A 253 -9.36 -0.70 -7.41
CA ASP A 253 -9.46 0.76 -7.32
C ASP A 253 -9.07 1.24 -5.92
N PRO A 254 -8.12 2.17 -5.80
CA PRO A 254 -7.67 2.67 -4.50
C PRO A 254 -8.61 3.75 -3.91
N GLY A 255 -9.91 3.68 -4.19
CA GLY A 255 -10.88 4.70 -3.80
C GLY A 255 -10.61 6.07 -4.44
N GLY A 256 -10.13 6.09 -5.68
CA GLY A 256 -9.79 7.34 -6.39
C GLY A 256 -8.39 7.92 -6.11
N ARG A 257 -7.62 7.39 -5.14
CA ARG A 257 -6.24 7.84 -4.85
C ARG A 257 -5.26 7.30 -5.86
N TRP A 258 -4.94 8.05 -6.90
CA TRP A 258 -4.10 7.61 -8.01
C TRP A 258 -2.68 8.14 -7.88
N SER A 259 -1.72 7.44 -8.49
CA SER A 259 -0.30 7.80 -8.43
C SER A 259 0.40 7.55 -9.76
N LEU A 260 1.40 8.37 -10.06
CA LEU A 260 2.36 8.18 -11.15
C LEU A 260 3.77 8.38 -10.61
N SER A 261 4.59 7.34 -10.70
CA SER A 261 6.01 7.35 -10.34
C SER A 261 6.89 7.25 -11.59
N ALA A 262 8.06 7.87 -11.55
CA ALA A 262 9.09 7.75 -12.56
C ALA A 262 10.18 6.78 -12.11
N SER A 263 10.60 5.85 -12.96
CA SER A 263 11.77 4.99 -12.70
C SER A 263 13.08 5.71 -13.03
N ASN A 264 13.19 6.97 -12.60
CA ASN A 264 14.33 7.85 -12.83
C ASN A 264 14.32 8.94 -11.75
N ASP A 265 15.36 8.97 -10.92
CA ASP A 265 15.54 9.89 -9.79
C ASP A 265 15.74 11.36 -10.21
N LYS A 266 16.06 11.61 -11.48
CA LYS A 266 16.19 12.95 -12.06
C LYS A 266 14.84 13.57 -12.43
N ILE A 267 13.72 12.84 -12.32
CA ILE A 267 12.42 13.41 -12.67
C ILE A 267 11.90 14.30 -11.54
N ASP A 268 11.30 15.42 -11.92
CA ASP A 268 10.70 16.40 -11.03
C ASP A 268 9.22 16.62 -11.38
N PHE A 269 8.37 16.56 -10.36
CA PHE A 269 6.92 16.77 -10.46
C PHE A 269 6.47 18.11 -9.88
N ALA A 270 7.37 19.00 -9.44
CA ALA A 270 7.04 20.22 -8.70
C ALA A 270 6.07 21.14 -9.46
N ARG A 271 6.15 21.13 -10.80
CA ARG A 271 5.28 21.92 -11.69
C ARG A 271 4.27 21.07 -12.47
N ALA A 272 4.14 19.79 -12.11
CA ALA A 272 3.27 18.89 -12.83
C ALA A 272 1.79 19.15 -12.54
N LYS A 273 0.96 19.00 -13.56
CA LYS A 273 -0.51 19.17 -13.48
C LYS A 273 -1.21 17.95 -14.01
N VAL A 274 -2.25 17.51 -13.30
CA VAL A 274 -3.04 16.32 -13.65
C VAL A 274 -4.38 16.73 -14.21
N THR A 275 -4.79 16.06 -15.28
CA THR A 275 -6.16 16.09 -15.79
C THR A 275 -6.64 14.67 -16.02
N VAL A 276 -7.85 14.36 -15.53
CA VAL A 276 -8.53 13.08 -15.80
C VAL A 276 -9.85 13.37 -16.51
N ARG A 277 -10.15 12.62 -17.57
CA ARG A 277 -11.38 12.75 -18.36
C ARG A 277 -12.02 11.39 -18.55
N ILE A 278 -13.35 11.32 -18.46
CA ILE A 278 -14.08 10.16 -18.94
C ILE A 278 -14.05 10.21 -20.48
N ALA A 279 -13.74 9.09 -21.14
CA ALA A 279 -13.71 9.04 -22.60
C ALA A 279 -15.10 9.41 -23.16
N GLY A 280 -15.13 10.39 -24.08
CA GLY A 280 -16.38 10.93 -24.63
C GLY A 280 -17.23 11.73 -23.64
N GLY A 281 -16.70 12.07 -22.46
CA GLY A 281 -17.45 12.73 -21.39
C GLY A 281 -16.68 13.84 -20.67
N ALA A 282 -17.12 14.14 -19.45
CA ALA A 282 -16.65 15.27 -18.67
C ALA A 282 -15.20 15.10 -18.15
N ARG A 283 -14.59 16.24 -17.84
CA ARG A 283 -13.37 16.31 -17.03
C ARG A 283 -13.74 16.08 -15.57
N LEU A 284 -12.99 15.23 -14.88
CA LEU A 284 -13.20 14.94 -13.46
C LEU A 284 -12.46 15.94 -12.57
N LYS A 285 -12.98 16.13 -11.36
CA LYS A 285 -12.33 16.88 -10.30
C LYS A 285 -11.11 16.10 -9.81
N VAL A 286 -9.98 16.79 -9.71
CA VAL A 286 -8.71 16.23 -9.26
C VAL A 286 -8.14 17.08 -8.13
N CYS A 287 -7.78 16.45 -7.01
CA CYS A 287 -7.02 17.07 -5.93
C CYS A 287 -5.60 16.51 -5.93
N GLN A 288 -4.59 17.31 -6.24
CA GLN A 288 -3.19 16.87 -6.24
C GLN A 288 -2.59 17.03 -4.84
N TYR A 289 -1.91 16.00 -4.36
CA TYR A 289 -1.08 16.09 -3.16
C TYR A 289 0.31 16.62 -3.48
N LYS A 290 1.11 16.81 -2.43
CA LYS A 290 2.47 17.34 -2.54
C LYS A 290 3.29 16.50 -3.54
N PRO A 291 3.79 17.11 -4.63
CA PRO A 291 4.62 16.39 -5.60
C PRO A 291 5.99 16.07 -5.02
N THR A 292 6.64 15.02 -5.53
CA THR A 292 8.08 14.86 -5.33
C THR A 292 8.82 15.99 -6.03
N VAL A 293 9.80 16.53 -5.31
CA VAL A 293 10.75 17.53 -5.80
C VAL A 293 12.12 16.88 -5.85
N HIS A 294 12.83 17.03 -6.97
CA HIS A 294 14.16 16.47 -7.10
C HIS A 294 15.09 16.98 -5.97
N GLY A 295 15.93 16.08 -5.43
CA GLY A 295 16.88 16.39 -4.37
C GLY A 295 16.29 16.50 -2.96
N ARG A 296 14.99 16.19 -2.76
CA ARG A 296 14.38 16.11 -1.43
C ARG A 296 14.13 14.66 -1.01
N PRO A 297 14.32 14.31 0.28
CA PRO A 297 13.93 13.00 0.80
C PRO A 297 12.44 12.73 0.52
N ASP A 298 12.13 11.52 0.06
CA ASP A 298 10.78 11.09 -0.28
C ASP A 298 10.72 9.54 -0.33
N TYR A 299 9.52 9.00 -0.53
CA TYR A 299 9.27 7.57 -0.65
C TYR A 299 9.66 7.03 -2.04
N GLY A 300 10.43 5.96 -2.11
CA GLY A 300 10.72 5.25 -3.36
C GLY A 300 11.32 6.16 -4.45
N THR A 301 10.70 6.15 -5.64
CA THR A 301 11.10 7.03 -6.75
C THR A 301 10.22 8.28 -6.84
N PRO A 302 10.65 9.33 -7.60
CA PRO A 302 9.84 10.53 -7.76
C PRO A 302 8.44 10.22 -8.27
N ALA A 303 7.43 10.82 -7.65
CA ALA A 303 6.04 10.56 -7.93
C ALA A 303 5.15 11.80 -7.78
N LEU A 304 3.92 11.64 -8.25
CA LEU A 304 2.81 12.52 -7.99
C LEU A 304 1.60 11.67 -7.62
N VAL A 305 0.91 12.05 -6.55
CA VAL A 305 -0.33 11.42 -6.07
C VAL A 305 -1.47 12.41 -6.13
N TRP A 306 -2.66 11.95 -6.49
CA TRP A 306 -3.85 12.77 -6.57
C TRP A 306 -5.12 11.95 -6.31
N GLU A 307 -6.16 12.61 -5.79
CA GLU A 307 -7.51 12.05 -5.73
C GLU A 307 -8.27 12.36 -7.01
N VAL A 308 -9.01 11.39 -7.52
CA VAL A 308 -10.01 11.54 -8.56
C VAL A 308 -11.39 11.32 -7.94
N ALA A 309 -12.24 12.34 -7.98
CA ALA A 309 -13.60 12.26 -7.47
C ALA A 309 -14.63 12.14 -8.60
N ASP A 310 -15.90 11.93 -8.22
CA ASP A 310 -17.08 12.10 -9.07
C ASP A 310 -17.13 11.15 -10.30
N PHE A 311 -16.67 9.91 -10.15
CA PHE A 311 -16.89 8.87 -11.16
C PHE A 311 -17.37 7.56 -10.53
N ALA A 312 -18.23 6.84 -11.26
CA ALA A 312 -18.70 5.53 -10.87
C ALA A 312 -17.91 4.42 -11.59
N LEU A 313 -17.48 3.41 -10.85
CA LEU A 313 -16.93 2.19 -11.44
C LEU A 313 -18.01 1.48 -12.28
N PRO A 314 -17.65 0.89 -13.44
CA PRO A 314 -18.61 0.24 -14.31
C PRO A 314 -19.17 -1.04 -13.68
N THR A 315 -20.46 -1.28 -13.84
CA THR A 315 -21.13 -2.53 -13.46
C THR A 315 -21.40 -3.41 -14.69
N GLY A 316 -21.63 -4.70 -14.46
CA GLY A 316 -21.83 -5.67 -15.54
C GLY A 316 -20.67 -5.73 -16.52
N VAL A 317 -20.94 -6.15 -17.76
CA VAL A 317 -19.92 -6.43 -18.77
C VAL A 317 -19.26 -5.19 -19.38
N ARG A 318 -19.73 -3.98 -19.03
CA ARG A 318 -19.23 -2.73 -19.60
C ARG A 318 -17.87 -2.37 -19.00
N SER A 319 -17.06 -1.65 -19.78
CA SER A 319 -15.84 -1.02 -19.30
C SER A 319 -15.98 0.50 -19.30
N ARG A 320 -15.31 1.18 -18.38
CA ARG A 320 -15.24 2.64 -18.34
C ARG A 320 -13.81 3.08 -18.60
N ARG A 321 -13.59 3.84 -19.67
CA ARG A 321 -12.29 4.41 -20.00
C ARG A 321 -12.15 5.82 -19.41
N LEU A 322 -11.05 6.04 -18.69
CA LEU A 322 -10.59 7.34 -18.24
C LEU A 322 -9.25 7.65 -18.87
N ASP A 323 -9.10 8.85 -19.41
CA ASP A 323 -7.87 9.36 -20.00
C ASP A 323 -7.17 10.29 -19.01
N VAL A 324 -5.93 9.95 -18.67
CA VAL A 324 -5.07 10.70 -17.76
C VAL A 324 -4.03 11.45 -18.56
N THR A 325 -3.84 12.72 -18.24
CA THR A 325 -2.71 13.52 -18.70
C THR A 325 -2.00 14.12 -17.50
N VAL A 326 -0.70 13.87 -17.38
CA VAL A 326 0.20 14.53 -16.44
C VAL A 326 1.19 15.35 -17.25
N SER A 327 1.05 16.68 -17.22
CA SER A 327 1.88 17.62 -17.98
C SER A 327 2.80 18.39 -17.05
N GLY A 328 3.80 19.08 -17.62
CA GLY A 328 4.67 19.97 -16.84
C GLY A 328 5.77 19.27 -16.02
N ILE A 329 5.93 17.96 -16.21
CA ILE A 329 7.02 17.17 -15.63
C ILE A 329 8.36 17.67 -16.22
N ARG A 330 9.41 17.71 -15.42
CA ARG A 330 10.74 18.12 -15.84
C ARG A 330 11.79 17.08 -15.49
N THR A 331 12.98 17.24 -16.06
CA THR A 331 14.14 16.43 -15.73
C THR A 331 15.23 17.33 -15.19
N TRP A 332 15.86 16.93 -14.10
CA TRP A 332 17.07 17.54 -13.61
C TRP A 332 18.23 17.21 -14.54
N ASN A 333 18.92 18.26 -15.02
CA ASN A 333 20.16 18.12 -15.76
C ASN A 333 21.33 18.42 -14.81
N LYS A 334 22.21 17.44 -14.62
CA LYS A 334 23.42 17.60 -13.80
C LYS A 334 24.40 18.59 -14.44
N ALA A 335 24.51 18.63 -15.77
CA ALA A 335 25.44 19.54 -16.45
C ALA A 335 25.05 21.01 -16.23
N ASP A 336 23.75 21.31 -16.28
CA ASP A 336 23.25 22.68 -16.11
C ASP A 336 22.96 23.03 -14.65
N THR A 337 23.08 22.05 -13.73
CA THR A 337 22.65 22.15 -12.33
C THR A 337 21.25 22.78 -12.21
N ALA A 338 20.35 22.39 -13.11
CA ALA A 338 19.04 22.99 -13.26
C ALA A 338 18.01 22.02 -13.85
N LEU A 339 16.73 22.32 -13.64
CA LEU A 339 15.64 21.63 -14.34
C LEU A 339 15.61 22.06 -15.81
N THR A 340 15.45 21.09 -16.71
CA THR A 340 15.31 21.35 -18.14
C THR A 340 14.11 22.26 -18.44
N LYS A 341 14.26 23.11 -19.47
CA LYS A 341 13.14 23.92 -20.01
C LYS A 341 12.11 23.04 -20.72
N LYS A 342 12.56 21.92 -21.31
CA LYS A 342 11.71 20.93 -21.99
C LYS A 342 10.79 20.25 -20.98
N LYS A 343 9.49 20.36 -21.21
CA LYS A 343 8.46 19.72 -20.37
C LYS A 343 8.11 18.34 -20.95
N ILE A 344 7.98 17.36 -20.07
CA ILE A 344 7.44 16.04 -20.38
C ILE A 344 5.94 16.06 -20.13
N THR A 345 5.18 15.43 -21.02
CA THR A 345 3.77 15.13 -20.82
C THR A 345 3.55 13.63 -20.93
N ARG A 346 2.99 13.02 -19.88
CA ARG A 346 2.60 11.62 -19.87
C ARG A 346 1.09 11.52 -20.09
N LYS A 347 0.69 10.77 -21.12
CA LYS A 347 -0.70 10.42 -21.39
C LYS A 347 -0.88 8.91 -21.30
N TYR A 348 -1.96 8.45 -20.69
CA TYR A 348 -2.35 7.04 -20.66
C TYR A 348 -3.85 6.92 -20.38
N SER A 349 -4.40 5.73 -20.61
CA SER A 349 -5.81 5.44 -20.37
C SER A 349 -5.95 4.28 -19.40
N VAL A 350 -6.89 4.42 -18.46
CA VAL A 350 -7.33 3.36 -17.54
C VAL A 350 -8.70 2.89 -18.01
N ARG A 351 -8.89 1.58 -18.17
CA ARG A 351 -10.16 0.94 -18.56
C ARG A 351 -10.65 0.10 -17.41
N TYR A 352 -11.42 0.71 -16.52
CA TYR A 352 -12.07 -0.03 -15.45
C TYR A 352 -13.03 -1.07 -16.00
N PHE A 353 -13.11 -2.23 -15.34
CA PHE A 353 -14.06 -3.28 -15.65
C PHE A 353 -14.35 -4.13 -14.40
N ASN A 354 -15.53 -4.73 -14.36
CA ASN A 354 -15.87 -5.71 -13.34
C ASN A 354 -15.25 -7.08 -13.69
N ALA A 355 -14.40 -7.61 -12.82
CA ALA A 355 -13.74 -8.90 -13.03
C ALA A 355 -14.64 -10.11 -12.76
N ASP A 356 -15.77 -9.95 -12.07
CA ASP A 356 -16.70 -11.05 -11.80
C ASP A 356 -17.43 -11.53 -13.06
N VAL A 357 -17.68 -10.60 -13.97
CA VAL A 357 -18.45 -10.85 -15.19
C VAL A 357 -17.52 -11.02 -16.39
N ALA A 358 -17.83 -12.02 -17.21
CA ALA A 358 -17.04 -12.39 -18.39
C ALA A 358 -17.02 -11.25 -19.43
#